data_AF-A0A959UJL8-F1
#
_entry.id   AF-A0A959UJL8-F1
#
_cell.length_a   1.000
_cell.length_b   1.000
_cell.length_c   1.000
_cell.angle_alpha   90.00
_cell.angle_beta   90.00
_cell.angle_gamma   90.00
#
_symmetry.space_group_name_H-M   'P 1'
#
loop_
_entity.id
_entity.type
_entity.pdbx_description
1 polymer ?
#
loop_
_entity_poly.entity_id
_entity_poly.type
_entity_poly.pdbx_seq_one_letter_code
_entity_poly.pdbx_strand_id
1 'polypeptide(L)'
;EMKVIIDWVANHTAWDHHWTIDHPEFYEKDEDGNFKAPVEDWEDVIHLDYGNPDLWDAMIGDMQFWIDETGIDGFRCDMAHLVPTLFWNRARRDLDKIKPVYMLAESENFDLLEYAFDTIYNWKLMHAMNEVAAGNANSKKLGETISNEFKYLPKGASFMNFTSNHDENSWQGSAIERIHYFLEPLTVLTFLIPGMPLIYSGQEAGNYRRLKFFDKDEIEWKEDKMFGLFQKLIKIKKSITDPAEEPELRNIKTDAPDQVVAIALFKDEVKCLCLLNLSDKEVHFYVKCQNLNGQYRNLIDDDQQSYSCHNRFTLSACGYLVIG
;
A
#
# COMPACT_ATOMS: atom_id res chain seq x y z
N GLU A 1 -13.48 -0.53 -15.74
CA GLU A 1 -13.26 0.93 -15.89
C GLU A 1 -12.21 1.36 -14.87
N MET A 2 -11.44 2.42 -15.16
CA MET A 2 -10.48 2.99 -14.20
C MET A 2 -11.15 4.06 -13.34
N LYS A 3 -10.70 4.18 -12.10
CA LYS A 3 -11.11 5.20 -11.14
C LYS A 3 -9.97 6.18 -10.95
N VAL A 4 -10.28 7.45 -10.75
CA VAL A 4 -9.28 8.52 -10.59
C VAL A 4 -9.39 9.11 -9.20
N ILE A 5 -8.28 9.16 -8.49
CA ILE A 5 -8.16 9.94 -7.25
C ILE A 5 -7.06 10.97 -7.43
N ILE A 6 -7.14 12.06 -6.68
CA ILE A 6 -6.09 13.09 -6.66
C ILE A 6 -5.43 13.17 -5.29
N ASP A 7 -4.23 13.72 -5.26
CA ASP A 7 -3.55 14.05 -4.02
C ASP A 7 -4.20 15.27 -3.36
N TRP A 8 -4.40 15.22 -2.05
CA TRP A 8 -5.03 16.27 -1.26
C TRP A 8 -4.11 16.66 -0.11
N VAL A 9 -3.45 17.79 -0.26
CA VAL A 9 -2.52 18.35 0.73
C VAL A 9 -3.30 19.28 1.66
N ALA A 10 -3.87 18.68 2.72
CA ALA A 10 -4.74 19.41 3.65
C ALA A 10 -3.97 20.04 4.82
N ASN A 11 -2.74 19.57 5.10
CA ASN A 11 -1.99 19.99 6.28
C ASN A 11 -1.39 21.40 6.14
N HIS A 12 -1.01 21.78 4.93
CA HIS A 12 -0.23 22.99 4.69
C HIS A 12 -0.45 23.51 3.27
N THR A 13 -0.05 24.76 3.02
CA THR A 13 -0.02 25.34 1.67
C THR A 13 1.34 25.98 1.40
N ALA A 14 1.63 26.28 0.12
CA ALA A 14 2.78 27.12 -0.22
C ALA A 14 2.65 28.56 0.35
N TRP A 15 3.77 29.26 0.42
CA TRP A 15 3.87 30.64 0.93
C TRP A 15 3.10 31.69 0.12
N ASP A 16 2.83 31.40 -1.15
CA ASP A 16 2.10 32.28 -2.07
C ASP A 16 0.62 31.90 -2.25
N HIS A 17 0.12 30.96 -1.43
CA HIS A 17 -1.30 30.62 -1.43
C HIS A 17 -2.14 31.86 -1.06
N HIS A 18 -3.26 32.08 -1.76
CA HIS A 18 -4.03 33.32 -1.61
C HIS A 18 -4.60 33.52 -0.19
N TRP A 19 -4.85 32.42 0.56
CA TRP A 19 -5.24 32.51 1.97
C TRP A 19 -4.18 33.19 2.83
N THR A 20 -2.91 33.23 2.45
CA THR A 20 -1.88 33.97 3.23
C THR A 20 -2.16 35.47 3.28
N ILE A 21 -2.97 35.99 2.34
CA ILE A 21 -3.39 37.38 2.24
C ILE A 21 -4.86 37.54 2.65
N ASP A 22 -5.74 36.72 2.08
CA ASP A 22 -7.20 36.85 2.24
C ASP A 22 -7.70 36.28 3.57
N HIS A 23 -7.04 35.24 4.07
CA HIS A 23 -7.41 34.47 5.26
C HIS A 23 -6.18 34.11 6.14
N PRO A 24 -5.37 35.09 6.57
CA PRO A 24 -4.18 34.83 7.37
C PRO A 24 -4.48 34.21 8.74
N GLU A 25 -5.75 34.17 9.15
CA GLU A 25 -6.29 33.45 10.31
C GLU A 25 -6.42 31.93 10.10
N PHE A 26 -6.23 31.42 8.89
CA PHE A 26 -6.22 29.98 8.61
C PHE A 26 -4.87 29.32 8.90
N TYR A 27 -3.85 30.09 9.27
CA TYR A 27 -2.49 29.60 9.45
C TYR A 27 -2.04 29.71 10.89
N GLU A 28 -1.30 28.69 11.29
CA GLU A 28 -0.53 28.69 12.52
C GLU A 28 0.56 29.77 12.48
N LYS A 29 0.76 30.43 13.62
CA LYS A 29 1.78 31.47 13.79
C LYS A 29 2.74 31.14 14.92
N ASP A 30 3.95 31.69 14.86
CA ASP A 30 4.92 31.68 15.95
C ASP A 30 4.61 32.79 16.99
N GLU A 31 5.44 32.89 18.03
CA GLU A 31 5.28 33.88 19.09
C GLU A 31 5.44 35.33 18.59
N ASP A 32 6.15 35.53 17.48
CA ASP A 32 6.37 36.82 16.84
C ASP A 32 5.26 37.18 15.83
N GLY A 33 4.29 36.27 15.62
CA GLY A 33 3.16 36.44 14.72
C GLY A 33 3.47 36.11 13.26
N ASN A 34 4.62 35.50 12.96
CA ASN A 34 4.96 35.04 11.62
C ASN A 34 4.34 33.67 11.36
N PHE A 35 4.07 33.39 10.09
CA PHE A 35 3.71 32.05 9.63
C PHE A 35 4.83 31.04 9.95
N LYS A 36 4.45 29.81 10.29
CA LYS A 36 5.40 28.73 10.61
C LYS A 36 5.16 27.49 9.76
N ALA A 37 6.24 26.75 9.50
CA ALA A 37 6.18 25.43 8.89
C ALA A 37 5.56 24.39 9.87
N PRO A 38 4.93 23.31 9.35
CA PRO A 38 4.39 22.25 10.19
C PRO A 38 5.48 21.37 10.81
N VAL A 39 6.63 21.27 10.13
CA VAL A 39 7.84 20.53 10.53
C VAL A 39 9.04 21.41 10.18
N GLU A 40 10.08 21.41 11.03
CA GLU A 40 11.25 22.31 10.89
C GLU A 40 11.91 22.23 9.50
N ASP A 41 12.00 21.05 8.91
CA ASP A 41 12.63 20.83 7.59
C ASP A 41 11.72 21.17 6.39
N TRP A 42 10.46 21.56 6.60
CA TRP A 42 9.48 21.86 5.54
C TRP A 42 9.34 23.37 5.33
N GLU A 43 10.47 24.05 5.12
CA GLU A 43 10.54 25.50 5.02
C GLU A 43 9.78 26.09 3.82
N ASP A 44 9.41 25.27 2.83
CA ASP A 44 8.70 25.67 1.61
C ASP A 44 7.16 25.74 1.76
N VAL A 45 6.62 25.36 2.92
CA VAL A 45 5.18 25.33 3.19
C VAL A 45 4.81 25.92 4.56
N ILE A 46 3.56 26.38 4.69
CA ILE A 46 3.00 26.98 5.90
C ILE A 46 1.91 26.08 6.48
N HIS A 47 1.96 25.85 7.79
CA HIS A 47 1.01 25.02 8.52
C HIS A 47 -0.36 25.68 8.67
N LEU A 48 -1.43 24.95 8.32
CA LEU A 48 -2.80 25.38 8.50
C LEU A 48 -3.29 25.12 9.95
N ASP A 49 -4.05 26.07 10.51
CA ASP A 49 -4.63 26.00 11.85
C ASP A 49 -6.02 25.36 11.82
N TYR A 50 -6.08 24.05 12.06
CA TYR A 50 -7.34 23.31 12.18
C TYR A 50 -8.11 23.59 13.48
N GLY A 51 -7.60 24.43 14.38
CA GLY A 51 -8.36 25.04 15.46
C GLY A 51 -9.39 26.07 14.96
N ASN A 52 -9.20 26.59 13.74
CA ASN A 52 -10.13 27.50 13.10
C ASN A 52 -11.25 26.74 12.35
N PRO A 53 -12.52 26.80 12.78
CA PRO A 53 -13.61 26.08 12.12
C PRO A 53 -13.94 26.62 10.72
N ASP A 54 -13.62 27.88 10.41
CA ASP A 54 -13.89 28.47 9.09
C ASP A 54 -12.97 27.87 8.01
N LEU A 55 -11.75 27.45 8.39
CA LEU A 55 -10.85 26.69 7.53
C LEU A 55 -11.50 25.38 7.09
N TRP A 56 -12.26 24.72 7.98
CA TRP A 56 -12.86 23.42 7.66
C TRP A 56 -13.89 23.56 6.54
N ASP A 57 -14.65 24.66 6.55
CA ASP A 57 -15.66 24.96 5.53
C ASP A 57 -14.98 25.24 4.17
N ALA A 58 -13.93 26.06 4.17
CA ALA A 58 -13.16 26.37 2.97
C ALA A 58 -12.51 25.11 2.36
N MET A 59 -11.78 24.34 3.19
CA MET A 59 -11.07 23.13 2.76
C MET A 59 -12.04 22.07 2.22
N ILE A 60 -13.16 21.81 2.91
CA ILE A 60 -14.17 20.86 2.41
C ILE A 60 -14.82 21.39 1.13
N GLY A 61 -15.08 22.70 1.04
CA GLY A 61 -15.60 23.34 -0.17
C GLY A 61 -14.71 23.09 -1.39
N ASP A 62 -13.39 23.21 -1.24
CA ASP A 62 -12.45 22.94 -2.32
C ASP A 62 -12.41 21.46 -2.71
N MET A 63 -12.52 20.53 -1.74
CA MET A 63 -12.66 19.10 -2.06
C MET A 63 -13.96 18.82 -2.84
N GLN A 64 -15.08 19.45 -2.44
CA GLN A 64 -16.37 19.30 -3.13
C GLN A 64 -16.30 19.82 -4.57
N PHE A 65 -15.67 20.98 -4.78
CA PHE A 65 -15.43 21.53 -6.11
C PHE A 65 -14.76 20.51 -7.04
N TRP A 66 -13.70 19.83 -6.59
CA TRP A 66 -13.03 18.84 -7.42
C TRP A 66 -13.94 17.67 -7.79
N ILE A 67 -14.75 17.18 -6.86
CA ILE A 67 -15.71 16.10 -7.15
C ILE A 67 -16.76 16.57 -8.15
N ASP A 68 -17.37 17.73 -7.93
CA ASP A 68 -18.48 18.24 -8.73
C ASP A 68 -18.04 18.59 -10.15
N GLU A 69 -16.90 19.27 -10.30
CA GLU A 69 -16.44 19.78 -11.59
C GLU A 69 -15.74 18.72 -12.45
N THR A 70 -15.02 17.79 -11.83
CA THR A 70 -14.18 16.83 -12.57
C THR A 70 -14.68 15.40 -12.50
N GLY A 71 -15.53 15.08 -11.52
CA GLY A 71 -16.05 13.74 -11.34
C GLY A 71 -15.02 12.74 -10.79
N ILE A 72 -13.88 13.17 -10.24
CA ILE A 72 -12.91 12.28 -9.57
C ILE A 72 -13.58 11.38 -8.52
N ASP A 73 -13.07 10.17 -8.35
CA ASP A 73 -13.67 9.13 -7.52
C ASP A 73 -13.20 9.18 -6.06
N GLY A 74 -12.28 10.09 -5.70
CA GLY A 74 -11.76 10.17 -4.34
C GLY A 74 -10.43 10.92 -4.19
N PHE A 75 -9.81 10.77 -3.02
CA PHE A 75 -8.59 11.47 -2.63
C PHE A 75 -7.57 10.54 -1.98
N ARG A 76 -6.28 10.76 -2.27
CA ARG A 76 -5.16 10.39 -1.39
C ARG A 76 -4.86 11.62 -0.55
N CYS A 77 -4.97 11.54 0.76
CA CYS A 77 -4.73 12.66 1.65
C CYS A 77 -3.30 12.59 2.20
N ASP A 78 -2.49 13.56 1.80
CA ASP A 78 -1.11 13.75 2.23
C ASP A 78 -1.03 13.94 3.74
N MET A 79 -0.07 13.24 4.37
CA MET A 79 0.24 13.32 5.79
C MET A 79 -1.01 13.43 6.68
N ALA A 80 -2.03 12.62 6.37
CA ALA A 80 -3.39 12.77 6.91
C ALA A 80 -3.46 12.73 8.45
N HIS A 81 -2.46 12.11 9.09
CA HIS A 81 -2.31 12.05 10.55
C HIS A 81 -1.90 13.37 11.22
N LEU A 82 -1.45 14.36 10.45
CA LEU A 82 -1.17 15.71 10.94
C LEU A 82 -2.44 16.58 10.98
N VAL A 83 -3.50 16.17 10.30
CA VAL A 83 -4.80 16.85 10.30
C VAL A 83 -5.78 16.13 11.25
N PRO A 84 -6.58 16.86 12.06
CA PRO A 84 -7.46 16.21 13.04
C PRO A 84 -8.45 15.20 12.44
N THR A 85 -8.56 14.02 13.04
CA THR A 85 -9.53 12.98 12.62
C THR A 85 -10.98 13.49 12.59
N LEU A 86 -11.34 14.43 13.47
CA LEU A 86 -12.68 15.05 13.46
C LEU A 86 -12.95 15.88 12.20
N PHE A 87 -11.95 16.55 11.64
CA PHE A 87 -12.08 17.22 10.35
C PHE A 87 -12.34 16.20 9.26
N TRP A 88 -11.55 15.12 9.20
CA TRP A 88 -11.72 14.07 8.20
C TRP A 88 -13.09 13.37 8.28
N ASN A 89 -13.60 13.13 9.49
CA ASN A 89 -14.94 12.58 9.69
C ASN A 89 -16.03 13.51 9.12
N ARG A 90 -15.85 14.83 9.30
CA ARG A 90 -16.75 15.84 8.74
C ARG A 90 -16.64 15.86 7.21
N ALA A 91 -15.42 15.89 6.68
CA ALA A 91 -15.15 15.87 5.25
C ALA A 91 -15.82 14.66 4.61
N ARG A 92 -15.53 13.44 5.08
CA ARG A 92 -16.16 12.20 4.57
C ARG A 92 -17.67 12.30 4.50
N ARG A 93 -18.32 12.71 5.60
CA ARG A 93 -19.78 12.88 5.68
C ARG A 93 -20.30 13.85 4.61
N ASP A 94 -19.60 14.96 4.39
CA ASP A 94 -20.04 16.01 3.48
C ASP A 94 -19.76 15.68 2.02
N LEU A 95 -18.68 14.95 1.73
CA LEU A 95 -18.37 14.43 0.38
C LEU A 95 -19.34 13.32 -0.04
N ASP A 96 -19.69 12.40 0.87
CA ASP A 96 -20.61 11.30 0.58
C ASP A 96 -22.02 11.75 0.21
N LYS A 97 -22.42 12.99 0.57
CA LYS A 97 -23.68 13.58 0.13
C LYS A 97 -23.71 13.87 -1.36
N ILE A 98 -22.54 14.08 -1.97
CA ILE A 98 -22.40 14.28 -3.42
C ILE A 98 -22.42 12.91 -4.09
N LYS A 99 -21.49 12.04 -3.69
CA LYS A 99 -21.39 10.64 -4.13
C LYS A 99 -20.47 9.85 -3.19
N PRO A 100 -20.53 8.50 -3.17
CA PRO A 100 -19.52 7.70 -2.50
C PRO A 100 -18.13 8.01 -3.07
N VAL A 101 -17.22 8.44 -2.20
CA VAL A 101 -15.82 8.72 -2.54
C VAL A 101 -14.90 7.70 -1.90
N TYR A 102 -13.78 7.41 -2.57
CA TYR A 102 -12.70 6.61 -2.03
C TYR A 102 -11.69 7.50 -1.30
N MET A 103 -11.40 7.20 -0.05
CA MET A 103 -10.50 7.99 0.80
C MET A 103 -9.30 7.15 1.22
N LEU A 104 -8.10 7.54 0.75
CA LEU A 104 -6.81 6.94 1.11
C LEU A 104 -6.03 7.90 2.00
N ALA A 105 -5.70 7.50 3.22
CA ALA A 105 -4.86 8.29 4.11
C ALA A 105 -3.40 7.88 3.99
N GLU A 106 -2.50 8.86 3.79
CA GLU A 106 -1.10 8.68 4.13
C GLU A 106 -0.91 8.69 5.66
N SER A 107 -1.06 7.50 6.22
CA SER A 107 -0.94 7.25 7.64
C SER A 107 -0.83 5.75 7.91
N GLU A 108 -0.51 5.39 9.15
CA GLU A 108 -0.71 4.06 9.72
C GLU A 108 -1.71 4.07 10.91
N ASN A 109 -2.39 5.20 11.12
CA ASN A 109 -3.26 5.41 12.27
C ASN A 109 -4.64 4.77 12.03
N PHE A 110 -5.04 3.88 12.93
CA PHE A 110 -6.26 3.09 12.80
C PHE A 110 -7.54 3.89 13.09
N ASP A 111 -7.47 4.98 13.86
CA ASP A 111 -8.63 5.83 14.15
C ASP A 111 -9.16 6.53 12.89
N LEU A 112 -8.29 6.79 11.90
CA LEU A 112 -8.69 7.33 10.60
C LEU A 112 -9.61 6.37 9.82
N LEU A 113 -9.50 5.05 10.06
CA LEU A 113 -10.30 4.02 9.40
C LEU A 113 -11.69 3.83 10.02
N GLU A 114 -11.99 4.44 11.16
CA GLU A 114 -13.26 4.20 11.85
C GLU A 114 -14.44 4.83 11.08
N TYR A 115 -14.24 6.03 10.53
CA TYR A 115 -15.27 6.75 9.79
C TYR A 115 -14.77 7.44 8.53
N ALA A 116 -13.54 7.95 8.50
CA ALA A 116 -13.12 8.89 7.46
C ALA A 116 -12.49 8.23 6.22
N PHE A 117 -11.69 7.20 6.42
CA PHE A 117 -10.86 6.62 5.36
C PHE A 117 -11.18 5.15 5.09
N ASP A 118 -11.11 4.75 3.83
CA ASP A 118 -11.27 3.37 3.38
C ASP A 118 -9.94 2.60 3.49
N THR A 119 -8.82 3.30 3.28
CA THR A 119 -7.50 2.69 3.21
C THR A 119 -6.43 3.55 3.86
N ILE A 120 -5.46 2.90 4.51
CA ILE A 120 -4.20 3.50 4.99
C ILE A 120 -3.00 2.81 4.36
N TYR A 121 -1.82 3.43 4.39
CA TYR A 121 -0.59 2.82 3.88
C TYR A 121 -0.10 1.69 4.80
N ASN A 122 0.46 0.65 4.20
CA ASN A 122 1.07 -0.47 4.91
C ASN A 122 2.59 -0.32 5.03
N TRP A 123 3.04 0.72 5.73
CA TRP A 123 4.46 1.04 5.89
C TRP A 123 5.19 -0.03 6.71
N LYS A 124 4.59 -0.53 7.80
CA LYS A 124 5.09 -1.65 8.60
C LYS A 124 5.38 -2.90 7.77
N LEU A 125 4.50 -3.32 6.87
CA LEU A 125 4.80 -4.44 5.98
C LEU A 125 5.99 -4.11 5.07
N MET A 126 5.99 -2.92 4.46
CA MET A 126 7.07 -2.49 3.56
C MET A 126 8.43 -2.49 4.28
N HIS A 127 8.51 -1.94 5.49
CA HIS A 127 9.71 -1.98 6.32
C HIS A 127 10.09 -3.42 6.69
N ALA A 128 9.14 -4.28 7.05
CA ALA A 128 9.44 -5.69 7.33
C ALA A 128 10.00 -6.42 6.10
N MET A 129 9.52 -6.10 4.90
CA MET A 129 10.09 -6.62 3.64
C MET A 129 11.52 -6.13 3.43
N ASN A 130 11.82 -4.85 3.69
CA ASN A 130 13.17 -4.30 3.62
C ASN A 130 14.11 -4.95 4.65
N GLU A 131 13.66 -5.17 5.89
CA GLU A 131 14.47 -5.80 6.94
C GLU A 131 14.86 -7.24 6.59
N VAL A 132 13.97 -7.99 5.92
CA VAL A 132 14.31 -9.33 5.39
C VAL A 132 15.35 -9.22 4.28
N ALA A 133 15.19 -8.28 3.36
CA ALA A 133 16.14 -8.08 2.27
C ALA A 133 17.53 -7.62 2.75
N ALA A 134 17.58 -6.81 3.80
CA ALA A 134 18.81 -6.38 4.46
C ALA A 134 19.48 -7.48 5.30
N GLY A 135 18.79 -8.62 5.53
CA GLY A 135 19.28 -9.71 6.38
C GLY A 135 19.15 -9.45 7.88
N ASN A 136 18.44 -8.39 8.28
CA ASN A 136 18.17 -8.04 9.68
C ASN A 136 16.99 -8.85 10.25
N ALA A 137 16.12 -9.36 9.38
CA ALA A 137 14.99 -10.22 9.71
C ALA A 137 14.94 -11.43 8.75
N ASN A 138 14.02 -12.35 9.01
CA ASN A 138 13.85 -13.56 8.20
C ASN A 138 12.38 -13.80 7.82
N SER A 139 12.13 -14.84 7.02
CA SER A 139 10.77 -15.14 6.51
C SER A 139 9.75 -15.36 7.62
N LYS A 140 10.17 -15.97 8.74
CA LYS A 140 9.31 -16.18 9.91
C LYS A 140 8.83 -14.85 10.47
N LYS A 141 9.74 -13.89 10.66
CA LYS A 141 9.41 -12.56 11.19
C LYS A 141 8.45 -11.82 10.27
N LEU A 142 8.66 -11.88 8.94
CA LEU A 142 7.74 -11.28 7.97
C LEU A 142 6.35 -11.91 8.02
N GLY A 143 6.26 -13.24 8.11
CA GLY A 143 4.98 -13.94 8.27
C GLY A 143 4.24 -13.57 9.58
N GLU A 144 4.97 -13.35 10.67
CA GLU A 144 4.42 -12.84 11.93
C GLU A 144 3.89 -11.41 11.79
N THR A 145 4.65 -10.51 11.13
CA THR A 145 4.21 -9.14 10.83
C THR A 145 2.91 -9.14 10.05
N ILE A 146 2.84 -9.88 8.93
CA ILE A 146 1.63 -10.01 8.11
C ILE A 146 0.43 -10.46 8.98
N SER A 147 0.61 -11.43 9.87
CA SER A 147 -0.50 -11.92 10.69
C SER A 147 -0.96 -10.87 11.73
N ASN A 148 -0.03 -10.09 12.28
CA ASN A 148 -0.31 -9.13 13.33
C ASN A 148 -1.00 -7.86 12.81
N GLU A 149 -0.62 -7.38 11.63
CA GLU A 149 -1.18 -6.14 11.07
C GLU A 149 -2.65 -6.28 10.71
N PHE A 150 -3.01 -7.38 10.06
CA PHE A 150 -4.38 -7.64 9.62
C PHE A 150 -5.33 -7.99 10.78
N LYS A 151 -4.80 -8.33 11.96
CA LYS A 151 -5.62 -8.69 13.12
C LYS A 151 -6.48 -7.54 13.63
N TYR A 152 -5.99 -6.30 13.51
CA TYR A 152 -6.66 -5.11 14.06
C TYR A 152 -7.34 -4.27 12.99
N LEU A 153 -7.28 -4.68 11.72
CA LEU A 153 -7.88 -3.96 10.61
C LEU A 153 -9.41 -3.94 10.77
N PRO A 154 -10.06 -2.76 10.85
CA PRO A 154 -11.50 -2.67 10.93
C PRO A 154 -12.17 -3.33 9.73
N LYS A 155 -13.37 -3.89 9.93
CA LYS A 155 -14.11 -4.52 8.84
C LYS A 155 -14.44 -3.45 7.78
N GLY A 156 -14.18 -3.76 6.51
CA GLY A 156 -14.41 -2.87 5.38
C GLY A 156 -13.24 -1.93 5.07
N ALA A 157 -12.30 -1.77 5.99
CA ALA A 157 -11.06 -1.04 5.76
C ALA A 157 -10.02 -1.91 5.05
N SER A 158 -9.05 -1.26 4.42
CA SER A 158 -7.99 -1.94 3.69
C SER A 158 -6.62 -1.31 3.93
N PHE A 159 -5.58 -2.07 3.61
CA PHE A 159 -4.21 -1.58 3.55
C PHE A 159 -3.81 -1.33 2.09
N MET A 160 -3.10 -0.24 1.83
CA MET A 160 -2.34 -0.08 0.59
C MET A 160 -1.01 -0.82 0.74
N ASN A 161 -0.84 -1.92 -0.01
CA ASN A 161 0.36 -2.75 0.01
C ASN A 161 1.28 -2.38 -1.14
N PHE A 162 2.55 -2.12 -0.87
CA PHE A 162 3.46 -1.57 -1.88
C PHE A 162 4.90 -1.98 -1.62
N THR A 163 5.69 -2.03 -2.70
CA THR A 163 7.15 -2.15 -2.62
C THR A 163 7.82 -0.79 -2.75
N SER A 164 7.16 0.20 -3.36
CA SER A 164 7.65 1.58 -3.51
C SER A 164 6.48 2.54 -3.70
N ASN A 165 6.72 3.80 -3.36
CA ASN A 165 5.93 4.98 -3.75
C ASN A 165 6.92 6.12 -4.09
N HIS A 166 6.41 7.35 -4.23
CA HIS A 166 7.23 8.51 -4.58
C HIS A 166 8.25 8.89 -3.49
N ASP A 167 7.84 8.89 -2.22
CA ASP A 167 8.75 9.19 -1.10
C ASP A 167 9.85 8.15 -0.95
N GLU A 168 9.47 6.87 -0.91
CA GLU A 168 10.44 5.78 -0.75
C GLU A 168 11.42 5.75 -1.90
N ASN A 169 10.94 5.91 -3.14
CA ASN A 169 11.80 5.88 -4.30
C ASN A 169 12.82 7.03 -4.28
N SER A 170 12.37 8.23 -3.96
CA SER A 170 13.19 9.45 -4.03
C SER A 170 14.17 9.54 -2.86
N TRP A 171 13.70 9.27 -1.64
CA TRP A 171 14.45 9.52 -0.41
C TRP A 171 15.19 8.27 0.09
N GLN A 172 14.51 7.12 0.14
CA GLN A 172 15.06 5.89 0.74
C GLN A 172 15.75 4.99 -0.29
N GLY A 173 15.34 5.08 -1.56
CA GLY A 173 15.88 4.34 -2.68
C GLY A 173 14.83 3.58 -3.47
N SER A 174 15.18 3.28 -4.73
CA SER A 174 14.30 2.47 -5.58
C SER A 174 14.05 1.09 -4.97
N ALA A 175 12.95 0.45 -5.38
CA ALA A 175 12.61 -0.88 -4.86
C ALA A 175 13.77 -1.87 -5.03
N ILE A 176 14.48 -1.87 -6.17
CA ILE A 176 15.61 -2.78 -6.40
C ILE A 176 16.81 -2.47 -5.50
N GLU A 177 17.04 -1.21 -5.12
CA GLU A 177 18.08 -0.84 -4.16
C GLU A 177 17.74 -1.32 -2.75
N ARG A 178 16.47 -1.37 -2.38
CA ARG A 178 16.06 -1.72 -1.01
C ARG A 178 15.79 -3.21 -0.82
N ILE A 179 15.18 -3.87 -1.81
CA ILE A 179 14.76 -5.29 -1.72
C ILE A 179 15.49 -6.24 -2.68
N HIS A 180 16.40 -5.72 -3.51
CA HIS A 180 17.37 -6.50 -4.29
C HIS A 180 16.76 -7.70 -5.04
N TYR A 181 17.33 -8.90 -4.86
CA TYR A 181 16.91 -10.14 -5.49
C TYR A 181 15.49 -10.57 -5.11
N PHE A 182 14.92 -10.02 -4.04
CA PHE A 182 13.55 -10.30 -3.60
C PHE A 182 12.49 -9.38 -4.25
N LEU A 183 12.87 -8.53 -5.22
CA LEU A 183 11.93 -7.63 -5.90
C LEU A 183 10.68 -8.34 -6.42
N GLU A 184 10.84 -9.44 -7.16
CA GLU A 184 9.71 -10.21 -7.70
C GLU A 184 8.88 -10.91 -6.61
N PRO A 185 9.44 -11.76 -5.72
CA PRO A 185 8.64 -12.45 -4.71
C PRO A 185 7.93 -11.49 -3.75
N LEU A 186 8.53 -10.35 -3.41
CA LEU A 186 7.88 -9.35 -2.54
C LEU A 186 6.84 -8.52 -3.30
N THR A 187 7.01 -8.30 -4.60
CA THR A 187 5.92 -7.74 -5.44
C THR A 187 4.75 -8.72 -5.55
N VAL A 188 5.02 -10.02 -5.69
CA VAL A 188 3.98 -11.06 -5.66
C VAL A 188 3.23 -11.01 -4.33
N LEU A 189 3.96 -10.85 -3.21
CA LEU A 189 3.37 -10.74 -1.88
C LEU A 189 2.34 -9.61 -1.79
N THR A 190 2.69 -8.38 -2.23
CA THR A 190 1.82 -7.20 -2.07
C THR A 190 0.48 -7.32 -2.82
N PHE A 191 0.44 -8.10 -3.90
CA PHE A 191 -0.80 -8.40 -4.63
C PHE A 191 -1.64 -9.47 -3.94
N LEU A 192 -1.03 -10.45 -3.29
CA LEU A 192 -1.76 -11.63 -2.79
C LEU A 192 -2.29 -11.48 -1.37
N ILE A 193 -1.72 -10.58 -0.57
CA ILE A 193 -2.34 -10.21 0.72
C ILE A 193 -3.59 -9.35 0.50
N PRO A 194 -4.57 -9.37 1.43
CA PRO A 194 -5.74 -8.50 1.38
C PRO A 194 -5.34 -7.01 1.38
N GLY A 195 -6.20 -6.17 0.81
CA GLY A 195 -5.90 -4.75 0.59
C GLY A 195 -5.62 -4.43 -0.88
N MET A 196 -5.19 -3.19 -1.13
CA MET A 196 -5.01 -2.61 -2.45
C MET A 196 -3.51 -2.57 -2.81
N PRO A 197 -3.05 -3.24 -3.88
CA PRO A 197 -1.67 -3.13 -4.30
C PRO A 197 -1.40 -1.78 -5.00
N LEU A 198 -0.29 -1.13 -4.67
CA LEU A 198 0.23 0.02 -5.39
C LEU A 198 1.27 -0.42 -6.42
N ILE A 199 1.12 0.07 -7.65
CA ILE A 199 2.21 0.12 -8.63
C ILE A 199 2.60 1.59 -8.75
N TYR A 200 3.83 1.93 -8.38
CA TYR A 200 4.36 3.26 -8.59
C TYR A 200 4.87 3.37 -10.03
N SER A 201 4.48 4.46 -10.73
CA SER A 201 4.76 4.65 -12.15
C SER A 201 6.24 4.41 -12.48
N GLY A 202 6.47 3.58 -13.50
CA GLY A 202 7.79 3.19 -13.96
C GLY A 202 8.27 1.84 -13.40
N GLN A 203 7.67 1.30 -12.34
CA GLN A 203 7.98 -0.07 -11.89
C GLN A 203 7.68 -1.10 -12.99
N GLU A 204 6.58 -0.90 -13.72
CA GLU A 204 6.18 -1.70 -14.87
C GLU A 204 7.12 -1.54 -16.07
N ALA A 205 7.86 -0.45 -16.14
CA ALA A 205 8.90 -0.21 -17.14
C ALA A 205 10.31 -0.62 -16.67
N GLY A 206 10.44 -1.25 -15.50
CA GLY A 206 11.75 -1.61 -14.95
C GLY A 206 12.58 -0.38 -14.54
N ASN A 207 11.93 0.62 -13.95
CA ASN A 207 12.60 1.76 -13.34
C ASN A 207 13.35 1.31 -12.06
N TYR A 208 14.67 1.23 -12.18
CA TYR A 208 15.59 0.75 -11.16
C TYR A 208 16.43 1.87 -10.54
N ARG A 209 16.06 3.12 -10.80
CA ARG A 209 16.68 4.31 -10.24
C ARG A 209 15.70 5.09 -9.40
N ARG A 210 16.26 5.96 -8.57
CA ARG A 210 15.52 7.00 -7.87
C ARG A 210 15.09 8.06 -8.89
N LEU A 211 13.85 8.49 -8.79
CA LEU A 211 13.33 9.67 -9.48
C LEU A 211 13.58 10.88 -8.59
N LYS A 212 13.92 12.01 -9.19
CA LYS A 212 14.07 13.25 -8.43
C LYS A 212 12.72 13.81 -8.01
N PHE A 213 12.66 14.31 -6.78
CA PHE A 213 11.44 14.87 -6.20
C PHE A 213 11.13 16.30 -6.70
N PHE A 214 12.17 17.16 -6.78
CA PHE A 214 12.03 18.59 -7.08
C PHE A 214 12.40 19.00 -8.51
N ASP A 215 12.96 18.07 -9.29
CA ASP A 215 13.33 18.31 -10.68
C ASP A 215 12.44 17.46 -11.60
N LYS A 216 12.21 17.96 -12.82
CA LYS A 216 11.59 17.14 -13.86
C LYS A 216 12.51 15.95 -14.17
N ASP A 217 12.01 14.75 -13.89
CA ASP A 217 12.74 13.51 -14.11
C ASP A 217 11.82 12.45 -14.72
N GLU A 218 11.98 12.20 -16.02
CA GLU A 218 11.04 11.39 -16.80
C GLU A 218 11.31 9.88 -16.67
N ILE A 219 10.24 9.09 -16.67
CA ILE A 219 10.32 7.64 -16.72
C ILE A 219 10.83 7.21 -18.11
N GLU A 220 11.88 6.39 -18.12
CA GLU A 220 12.34 5.71 -19.32
C GLU A 220 11.47 4.49 -19.61
N TRP A 221 10.57 4.62 -20.59
CA TRP A 221 9.70 3.53 -21.00
C TRP A 221 10.44 2.50 -21.85
N LYS A 222 10.52 1.26 -21.33
CA LYS A 222 11.16 0.11 -21.99
C LYS A 222 10.43 -1.18 -21.64
N GLU A 223 10.71 -2.23 -22.42
CA GLU A 223 10.27 -3.58 -22.07
C GLU A 223 11.06 -4.08 -20.85
N ASP A 224 10.33 -4.58 -19.86
CA ASP A 224 10.89 -5.22 -18.67
C ASP A 224 9.99 -6.38 -18.22
N LYS A 225 10.58 -7.40 -17.60
CA LYS A 225 9.85 -8.56 -17.06
C LYS A 225 8.76 -8.17 -16.06
N MET A 226 8.95 -7.06 -15.32
CA MET A 226 7.98 -6.57 -14.35
C MET A 226 6.65 -6.21 -14.99
N PHE A 227 6.63 -5.73 -16.24
CA PHE A 227 5.39 -5.47 -16.98
C PHE A 227 4.52 -6.73 -17.07
N GLY A 228 5.11 -7.82 -17.56
CA GLY A 228 4.42 -9.10 -17.70
C GLY A 228 4.00 -9.69 -16.35
N LEU A 229 4.84 -9.53 -15.33
CA LEU A 229 4.52 -9.94 -13.97
C LEU A 229 3.31 -9.17 -13.42
N PHE A 230 3.28 -7.84 -13.52
CA PHE A 230 2.13 -7.04 -13.06
C PHE A 230 0.85 -7.41 -13.80
N GLN A 231 0.90 -7.68 -15.11
CA GLN A 231 -0.28 -8.14 -15.85
C GLN A 231 -0.83 -9.45 -15.29
N LYS A 232 0.03 -10.41 -14.96
CA LYS A 232 -0.37 -11.66 -14.31
C LYS A 232 -0.94 -11.40 -12.91
N LEU A 233 -0.23 -10.63 -12.08
CA LEU A 233 -0.64 -10.33 -10.72
C LEU A 233 -1.97 -9.57 -10.65
N ILE A 234 -2.24 -8.64 -11.57
CA ILE A 234 -3.54 -7.95 -11.66
C ILE A 234 -4.66 -8.94 -11.99
N LYS A 235 -4.43 -9.89 -12.91
CA LYS A 235 -5.43 -10.93 -13.24
C LYS A 235 -5.69 -11.81 -12.02
N ILE A 236 -4.64 -12.23 -11.32
CA ILE A 236 -4.75 -13.05 -10.10
C ILE A 236 -5.50 -12.28 -9.01
N LYS A 237 -5.12 -11.02 -8.74
CA LYS A 237 -5.80 -10.18 -7.75
C LYS A 237 -7.31 -10.13 -8.02
N LYS A 238 -7.70 -9.92 -9.27
CA LYS A 238 -9.11 -9.88 -9.68
C LYS A 238 -9.83 -11.21 -9.51
N SER A 239 -9.14 -12.35 -9.65
CA SER A 239 -9.77 -13.67 -9.47
C SER A 239 -9.90 -14.09 -8.00
N ILE A 240 -9.04 -13.57 -7.12
CA ILE A 240 -9.03 -13.92 -5.69
C ILE A 240 -9.70 -12.87 -4.80
N THR A 241 -9.98 -11.68 -5.34
CA THR A 241 -10.66 -10.59 -4.63
C THR A 241 -12.12 -10.55 -5.08
N ASP A 242 -12.95 -11.40 -4.46
CA ASP A 242 -14.40 -11.26 -4.55
C ASP A 242 -14.91 -10.63 -3.22
N PRO A 243 -15.46 -9.40 -3.26
CA PRO A 243 -16.02 -8.74 -2.08
C PRO A 243 -17.13 -9.55 -1.40
N ALA A 244 -17.81 -10.45 -2.12
CA ALA A 244 -18.84 -11.32 -1.56
C ALA A 244 -18.23 -12.53 -0.80
N GLU A 245 -16.94 -12.81 -0.99
CA GLU A 245 -16.30 -14.00 -0.45
C GLU A 245 -15.49 -13.76 0.83
N GLU A 246 -15.00 -12.54 1.08
CA GLU A 246 -14.19 -12.15 2.25
C GLU A 246 -13.23 -13.28 2.74
N PRO A 247 -12.29 -13.78 1.92
CA PRO A 247 -11.43 -14.89 2.32
C PRO A 247 -10.50 -14.49 3.46
N GLU A 248 -10.30 -15.42 4.40
CA GLU A 248 -9.43 -15.23 5.57
C GLU A 248 -7.96 -15.37 5.16
N LEU A 249 -7.13 -14.39 5.52
CA LEU A 249 -5.68 -14.49 5.40
C LEU A 249 -5.12 -15.37 6.51
N ARG A 250 -4.38 -16.42 6.13
CA ARG A 250 -3.72 -17.34 7.07
C ARG A 250 -2.24 -17.48 6.75
N ASN A 251 -1.41 -17.33 7.78
CA ASN A 251 -0.01 -17.76 7.71
C ASN A 251 0.08 -19.28 7.87
N ILE A 252 0.70 -19.94 6.88
CA ILE A 252 0.85 -21.39 6.82
C ILE A 252 2.24 -21.76 7.34
N LYS A 253 2.29 -22.65 8.34
CA LYS A 253 3.57 -23.12 8.89
C LYS A 253 4.31 -23.99 7.86
N THR A 254 5.62 -23.79 7.75
CA THR A 254 6.52 -24.67 6.98
C THR A 254 7.54 -25.31 7.92
N ASP A 255 8.28 -26.31 7.44
CA ASP A 255 9.48 -26.83 8.11
C ASP A 255 10.78 -26.10 7.70
N ALA A 256 10.67 -25.05 6.88
CA ALA A 256 11.75 -24.11 6.54
C ALA A 256 11.35 -22.64 6.86
N PRO A 257 10.90 -22.33 8.09
CA PRO A 257 10.24 -21.06 8.41
C PRO A 257 11.16 -19.84 8.29
N ASP A 258 12.47 -20.01 8.42
CA ASP A 258 13.42 -18.89 8.30
C ASP A 258 13.65 -18.47 6.83
N GLN A 259 13.39 -19.37 5.88
CA GLN A 259 13.62 -19.15 4.44
C GLN A 259 12.33 -18.97 3.64
N VAL A 260 11.21 -19.51 4.11
CA VAL A 260 9.95 -19.54 3.35
C VAL A 260 8.83 -18.80 4.07
N VAL A 261 8.23 -17.84 3.38
CA VAL A 261 6.92 -17.29 3.72
C VAL A 261 5.86 -18.10 3.00
N ALA A 262 4.86 -18.59 3.72
CA ALA A 262 3.71 -19.26 3.15
C ALA A 262 2.42 -18.61 3.67
N ILE A 263 1.63 -18.03 2.78
CA ILE A 263 0.35 -17.40 3.12
C ILE A 263 -0.76 -17.99 2.26
N ALA A 264 -1.94 -18.17 2.85
CA ALA A 264 -3.11 -18.64 2.14
C ALA A 264 -4.28 -17.66 2.31
N LEU A 265 -5.02 -17.44 1.23
CA LEU A 265 -6.39 -16.93 1.28
C LEU A 265 -7.32 -18.14 1.37
N PHE A 266 -8.13 -18.17 2.43
CA PHE A 266 -8.92 -19.34 2.78
C PHE A 266 -10.42 -19.01 2.86
N LYS A 267 -11.23 -19.84 2.20
CA LYS A 267 -12.69 -19.84 2.35
C LYS A 267 -13.18 -21.26 2.09
N ASP A 268 -13.53 -21.97 3.17
CA ASP A 268 -13.84 -23.42 3.23
C ASP A 268 -12.68 -24.35 2.82
N GLU A 269 -11.97 -23.98 1.76
CA GLU A 269 -10.76 -24.56 1.20
C GLU A 269 -9.72 -23.45 0.91
N VAL A 270 -8.52 -23.86 0.47
CA VAL A 270 -7.49 -22.92 0.04
C VAL A 270 -7.87 -22.33 -1.31
N LYS A 271 -8.21 -21.04 -1.36
CA LYS A 271 -8.51 -20.31 -2.61
C LYS A 271 -7.25 -19.84 -3.33
N CYS A 272 -6.22 -19.48 -2.55
CA CYS A 272 -4.92 -19.13 -3.08
C CYS A 272 -3.87 -19.45 -2.01
N LEU A 273 -2.77 -20.08 -2.40
CA LEU A 273 -1.57 -20.27 -1.59
C LEU A 273 -0.39 -19.60 -2.29
N CYS A 274 0.26 -18.69 -1.59
CA CYS A 274 1.50 -18.04 -2.00
C CYS A 274 2.65 -18.58 -1.16
N LEU A 275 3.68 -19.08 -1.83
CA LEU A 275 4.92 -19.56 -1.25
C LEU A 275 6.08 -18.72 -1.80
N LEU A 276 6.86 -18.11 -0.93
CA LEU A 276 7.99 -17.26 -1.29
C LEU A 276 9.26 -17.78 -0.62
N ASN A 277 10.30 -18.05 -1.39
CA ASN A 277 11.63 -18.32 -0.86
C ASN A 277 12.41 -17.01 -0.77
N LEU A 278 12.55 -16.47 0.44
CA LEU A 278 13.33 -15.26 0.70
C LEU A 278 14.73 -15.63 1.20
N SER A 279 15.41 -16.49 0.44
CA SER A 279 16.81 -16.86 0.64
C SER A 279 17.57 -16.97 -0.67
N ASP A 280 18.90 -17.00 -0.57
CA ASP A 280 19.85 -17.06 -1.69
C ASP A 280 20.08 -18.49 -2.22
N LYS A 281 19.36 -19.48 -1.70
CA LYS A 281 19.51 -20.90 -2.02
C LYS A 281 18.18 -21.53 -2.38
N GLU A 282 18.25 -22.59 -3.19
CA GLU A 282 17.12 -23.49 -3.36
C GLU A 282 16.71 -24.08 -2.01
N VAL A 283 15.40 -24.17 -1.79
CA VAL A 283 14.81 -24.72 -0.56
C VAL A 283 13.81 -25.82 -0.91
N HIS A 284 13.91 -26.93 -0.18
CA HIS A 284 12.93 -28.01 -0.23
C HIS A 284 12.22 -28.10 1.11
N PHE A 285 10.91 -28.01 1.13
CA PHE A 285 10.14 -27.90 2.36
C PHE A 285 8.75 -28.52 2.24
N TYR A 286 8.10 -28.73 3.37
CA TYR A 286 6.70 -29.12 3.49
C TYR A 286 5.88 -27.97 4.08
N VAL A 287 4.63 -27.86 3.64
CA VAL A 287 3.64 -26.94 4.22
C VAL A 287 2.69 -27.70 5.14
N LYS A 288 2.42 -27.15 6.32
CA LYS A 288 1.44 -27.72 7.26
C LYS A 288 0.06 -27.11 7.01
N CYS A 289 -0.59 -27.55 5.94
CA CYS A 289 -1.95 -27.12 5.58
C CYS A 289 -2.84 -28.33 5.26
N GLN A 290 -3.63 -28.80 6.21
CA GLN A 290 -4.47 -30.01 6.05
C GLN A 290 -5.53 -29.87 4.94
N ASN A 291 -5.93 -28.63 4.63
CA ASN A 291 -6.95 -28.33 3.63
C ASN A 291 -6.37 -28.11 2.23
N LEU A 292 -5.06 -28.32 2.05
CA LEU A 292 -4.42 -28.33 0.73
C LEU A 292 -4.49 -29.75 0.15
N ASN A 293 -5.62 -30.16 -0.42
CA ASN A 293 -5.72 -31.45 -1.14
C ASN A 293 -6.54 -31.26 -2.42
N GLY A 294 -5.92 -31.46 -3.59
CA GLY A 294 -6.64 -31.36 -4.86
C GLY A 294 -5.76 -31.08 -6.08
N GLN A 295 -6.43 -30.72 -7.17
CA GLN A 295 -5.78 -30.12 -8.33
C GLN A 295 -5.71 -28.61 -8.09
N TYR A 296 -4.53 -28.03 -8.21
CA TYR A 296 -4.37 -26.58 -8.19
C TYR A 296 -3.67 -26.14 -9.46
N ARG A 297 -3.93 -24.90 -9.87
CA ARG A 297 -3.26 -24.29 -11.01
C ARG A 297 -2.15 -23.38 -10.50
N ASN A 298 -0.96 -23.46 -11.09
CA ASN A 298 0.03 -22.40 -10.93
C ASN A 298 -0.53 -21.14 -11.62
N LEU A 299 -0.88 -20.14 -10.83
CA LEU A 299 -1.55 -18.94 -11.32
C LEU A 299 -0.60 -17.99 -12.06
N ILE A 300 0.72 -18.15 -11.90
CA ILE A 300 1.75 -17.34 -12.58
C ILE A 300 2.10 -17.93 -13.95
N ASP A 301 2.33 -19.24 -14.03
CA ASP A 301 2.81 -19.89 -15.26
C ASP A 301 1.69 -20.57 -16.06
N ASP A 302 0.49 -20.65 -15.49
CA ASP A 302 -0.67 -21.28 -16.12
C ASP A 302 -0.54 -22.82 -16.30
N ASP A 303 0.32 -23.43 -15.51
CA ASP A 303 0.51 -24.89 -15.50
C ASP A 303 -0.36 -25.56 -14.42
N GLN A 304 -1.10 -26.59 -14.79
CA GLN A 304 -1.89 -27.40 -13.84
C GLN A 304 -1.03 -28.49 -13.21
N GLN A 305 -1.05 -28.58 -11.88
CA GLN A 305 -0.35 -29.61 -11.12
C GLN A 305 -1.17 -30.08 -9.92
N SER A 306 -0.99 -31.33 -9.52
CA SER A 306 -1.65 -31.87 -8.31
C SER A 306 -0.83 -31.52 -7.07
N TYR A 307 -1.45 -30.84 -6.11
CA TYR A 307 -0.82 -30.52 -4.82
C TYR A 307 -1.63 -31.10 -3.67
N SER A 308 -0.91 -31.63 -2.69
CA SER A 308 -1.45 -32.12 -1.43
C SER A 308 -0.60 -31.63 -0.26
N CYS A 309 -1.12 -31.75 0.94
CA CYS A 309 -0.40 -31.44 2.18
C CYS A 309 0.81 -32.35 2.45
N HIS A 310 0.98 -33.41 1.65
CA HIS A 310 2.14 -34.32 1.69
C HIS A 310 3.15 -34.02 0.57
N ASN A 311 2.85 -33.12 -0.36
CA ASN A 311 3.80 -32.74 -1.40
C ASN A 311 5.00 -32.04 -0.77
N ARG A 312 6.20 -32.45 -1.18
CA ARG A 312 7.42 -31.69 -0.94
C ARG A 312 7.53 -30.60 -1.99
N PHE A 313 7.59 -29.36 -1.57
CA PHE A 313 7.76 -28.20 -2.44
C PHE A 313 9.25 -27.93 -2.66
N THR A 314 9.58 -27.43 -3.84
CA THR A 314 10.92 -26.93 -4.19
C THR A 314 10.75 -25.53 -4.74
N LEU A 315 11.48 -24.58 -4.17
CA LEU A 315 11.58 -23.22 -4.70
C LEU A 315 13.05 -22.90 -4.94
N SER A 316 13.37 -22.38 -6.13
CA SER A 316 14.69 -21.83 -6.43
C SER A 316 15.03 -20.67 -5.48
N ALA A 317 16.30 -20.28 -5.40
CA ALA A 317 16.70 -19.05 -4.72
C ALA A 317 15.84 -17.87 -5.18
N CYS A 318 15.35 -17.06 -4.24
CA CYS A 318 14.45 -15.92 -4.51
C CYS A 318 13.17 -16.27 -5.29
N GLY A 319 12.82 -17.55 -5.38
CA GLY A 319 11.69 -18.05 -6.16
C GLY A 319 10.36 -17.94 -5.43
N TYR A 320 9.28 -18.06 -6.18
CA TYR A 320 7.91 -18.04 -5.66
C TYR A 320 7.02 -19.03 -6.40
N LEU A 321 5.95 -19.45 -5.74
CA LEU A 321 4.88 -20.26 -6.31
C LEU A 321 3.54 -19.73 -5.82
N VAL A 322 2.62 -19.50 -6.74
CA VAL A 322 1.25 -19.08 -6.43
C VAL A 322 0.30 -20.10 -7.04
N ILE A 323 -0.48 -20.76 -6.19
CA ILE A 323 -1.46 -21.77 -6.62
C ILE A 323 -2.86 -21.44 -6.13
N GLY A 324 -3.88 -21.77 -6.91
CA GLY A 324 -5.29 -21.59 -6.56
C GLY A 324 -6.23 -22.33 -7.50
#